data_AF-X1H5G5-F1
#
_entry.id   AF-X1H5G5-F1
#
_cell.length_a   1.000
_cell.length_b   1.000
_cell.length_c   1.000
_cell.angle_alpha   90.00
_cell.angle_beta   90.00
_cell.angle_gamma   90.00
#
_symmetry.space_group_name_H-M   'P 1'
#
loop_
_entity.id
_entity.type
_entity.pdbx_description
1 polymer ?
#
loop_
_entity_poly.entity_id
_entity_poly.type
_entity_poly.pdbx_seq_one_letter_code
_entity_poly.pdbx_strand_id
1 'polypeptide(L)'
;MDPKNLKIYRLHMRRDSDIGFKAISDSQAVRLYEEDIESKIDIRPHFFRDVDRIVHSKAYARYIDKTQVFFGVNNANITHRSLHVILVSRIAR
;
A
#
# COMPACT_ATOMS: atom_id res chain seq x y z
N MET A 1 20.32 -14.70 0.92
CA MET A 1 19.57 -14.58 2.19
C MET A 1 19.25 -16.00 2.65
N ASP A 2 19.59 -16.37 3.88
CA ASP A 2 19.47 -17.76 4.35
C ASP A 2 17.96 -18.16 4.46
N PRO A 3 17.49 -19.22 3.77
CA PRO A 3 16.08 -19.60 3.74
C PRO A 3 15.44 -19.83 5.12
N LYS A 4 16.23 -20.24 6.12
CA LYS A 4 15.76 -20.44 7.49
C LYS A 4 15.23 -19.16 8.14
N ASN A 5 15.79 -18.01 7.80
CA ASN A 5 15.42 -16.72 8.41
C ASN A 5 14.19 -16.09 7.73
N LEU A 6 13.85 -16.50 6.51
CA LEU A 6 12.73 -15.94 5.74
C LEU A 6 11.40 -16.05 6.50
N LYS A 7 11.16 -17.20 7.15
CA LYS A 7 9.95 -17.45 7.93
C LYS A 7 9.85 -16.52 9.15
N ILE A 8 10.98 -16.24 9.79
CA ILE A 8 11.06 -15.35 10.96
C ILE A 8 10.78 -13.90 10.53
N TYR A 9 11.42 -13.42 9.47
CA TYR A 9 11.16 -12.07 8.94
C TYR A 9 9.71 -11.88 8.53
N ARG A 10 9.11 -12.89 7.88
CA ARG A 10 7.69 -12.85 7.51
C ARG A 10 6.77 -12.80 8.73
N LEU A 11 7.15 -13.47 9.83
CA LEU A 11 6.39 -13.43 11.07
C LEU A 11 6.42 -12.05 11.73
N HIS A 12 7.60 -11.42 11.79
CA HIS A 12 7.76 -10.08 12.36
C HIS A 12 7.11 -8.97 11.55
N MET A 13 6.94 -9.16 10.24
CA MET A 13 6.28 -8.17 9.38
C MET A 13 4.75 -8.25 9.40
N ARG A 14 4.18 -9.38 9.85
CA ARG A 14 2.72 -9.53 9.98
C ARG A 14 2.22 -8.78 11.21
N ARG A 15 1.04 -8.17 11.10
CA ARG A 15 0.37 -7.48 12.21
C ARG A 15 -0.87 -8.22 12.72
N ASP A 16 -0.99 -9.50 12.40
CA ASP A 16 -2.21 -10.30 12.64
C ASP A 16 -2.61 -10.42 14.13
N SER A 17 -1.70 -10.17 15.08
CA SER A 17 -1.99 -10.23 16.52
C SER A 17 -2.59 -8.94 17.09
N ASP A 18 -2.32 -7.80 16.46
CA ASP A 18 -2.58 -6.47 17.03
C ASP A 18 -3.70 -5.76 16.26
N ILE A 19 -4.76 -6.50 15.92
CA ILE A 19 -5.89 -5.99 15.14
C ILE A 19 -7.22 -6.15 15.91
N GLY A 20 -8.13 -5.19 15.71
CA GLY A 20 -9.44 -5.21 16.37
C GLY A 20 -10.34 -6.35 15.88
N PHE A 21 -11.38 -6.67 16.64
CA PHE A 21 -12.30 -7.79 16.34
C PHE A 21 -12.93 -7.74 14.93
N LYS A 22 -13.17 -6.54 14.38
CA LYS A 22 -13.74 -6.35 13.02
C LYS A 22 -12.69 -6.12 11.94
N ALA A 23 -11.41 -6.21 12.26
CA ALA A 23 -10.34 -6.01 11.29
C ALA A 23 -10.12 -7.26 10.44
N ILE A 24 -9.47 -7.07 9.30
CA ILE A 24 -9.05 -8.15 8.40
C ILE A 24 -7.57 -8.45 8.62
N SER A 25 -7.24 -9.74 8.79
CA SER A 25 -5.84 -10.17 8.90
C SER A 25 -5.17 -10.24 7.53
N ASP A 26 -3.85 -10.10 7.49
CA ASP A 26 -3.07 -10.25 6.24
C ASP A 26 -3.26 -11.66 5.64
N SER A 27 -3.46 -12.67 6.50
CA SER A 27 -3.71 -14.06 6.11
C SER A 27 -5.06 -14.30 5.45
N GLN A 28 -6.04 -13.41 5.63
CA GLN A 28 -7.37 -13.48 5.01
C GLN A 28 -7.44 -12.79 3.64
N ALA A 29 -6.32 -12.27 3.13
CA ALA A 29 -6.28 -11.61 1.84
C ALA A 29 -6.69 -12.56 0.70
N VAL A 30 -7.67 -12.15 -0.09
CA VAL A 30 -8.14 -12.87 -1.29
C VAL A 30 -7.60 -12.17 -2.53
N ARG A 31 -7.12 -12.95 -3.51
CA ARG A 31 -6.57 -12.44 -4.76
C ARG A 31 -7.54 -12.67 -5.91
N LEU A 32 -7.72 -11.64 -6.74
CA LEU A 32 -8.55 -11.74 -7.95
C LEU A 32 -7.86 -12.58 -9.05
N TYR A 33 -6.54 -12.48 -9.14
CA TYR A 33 -5.71 -13.23 -10.08
C TYR A 33 -4.64 -14.01 -9.31
N GLU A 34 -4.21 -15.14 -9.87
CA GLU A 34 -3.12 -15.91 -9.28
C GLU A 34 -1.83 -15.08 -9.22
N GLU A 35 -1.12 -15.18 -8.10
CA GLU A 35 0.17 -14.52 -7.94
C GLU A 35 1.31 -15.42 -8.41
N ASP A 36 2.29 -14.77 -9.01
CA ASP A 36 3.56 -15.33 -9.48
C ASP A 36 4.38 -16.00 -8.37
N ILE A 37 5.36 -16.82 -8.75
CA ILE A 37 6.12 -17.67 -7.82
C ILE A 37 6.93 -16.80 -6.82
N GLU A 38 7.49 -15.68 -7.30
CA GLU A 38 8.24 -14.72 -6.48
C GLU A 38 7.36 -14.13 -5.37
N SER A 39 6.09 -13.88 -5.69
CA SER A 39 5.11 -13.39 -4.74
C SER A 39 4.86 -14.33 -3.54
N LYS A 40 5.11 -15.64 -3.70
CA LYS A 40 4.93 -16.64 -2.62
C LYS A 40 6.09 -16.65 -1.63
N ILE A 41 7.29 -16.26 -2.08
CA ILE A 41 8.53 -16.22 -1.28
C ILE A 41 8.83 -14.83 -0.72
N ASP A 42 8.00 -13.84 -1.02
CA ASP A 42 8.13 -12.47 -0.52
C ASP A 42 7.95 -12.40 1.02
N ILE A 43 8.78 -11.58 1.67
CA ILE A 43 8.71 -11.31 3.11
C ILE A 43 7.58 -10.36 3.48
N ARG A 44 7.15 -9.52 2.53
CA ARG A 44 6.14 -8.49 2.76
C ARG A 44 4.75 -9.14 2.91
N PRO A 45 3.91 -8.69 3.86
CA PRO A 45 2.54 -9.15 3.99
C PRO A 45 1.67 -8.81 2.76
N HIS A 46 0.53 -9.50 2.61
CA HIS A 46 -0.31 -9.39 1.42
C HIS A 46 -0.78 -7.96 1.13
N PHE A 47 -1.29 -7.24 2.13
CA PHE A 47 -1.74 -5.86 1.95
C PHE A 47 -0.58 -4.86 1.80
N PHE A 48 0.58 -5.13 2.42
CA PHE A 48 1.78 -4.30 2.22
C PHE A 48 2.19 -4.30 0.74
N ARG A 49 2.20 -5.48 0.12
CA ARG A 49 2.57 -5.64 -1.29
C ARG A 49 1.63 -4.88 -2.22
N ASP A 50 0.35 -4.81 -1.88
CA ASP A 50 -0.63 -4.04 -2.65
C ASP A 50 -0.38 -2.53 -2.54
N VAL A 51 0.00 -2.04 -1.36
CA VAL A 51 0.41 -0.64 -1.17
C VAL A 51 1.59 -0.30 -2.07
N ASP A 52 2.63 -1.14 -2.11
CA ASP A 52 3.78 -0.94 -3.00
C ASP A 52 3.35 -0.89 -4.48
N ARG A 53 2.50 -1.84 -4.91
CA ARG A 53 1.97 -1.87 -6.28
C ARG A 53 1.20 -0.60 -6.63
N ILE A 54 0.38 -0.10 -5.71
CA ILE A 54 -0.40 1.15 -5.91
C ILE A 54 0.56 2.34 -6.05
N VAL A 55 1.49 2.50 -5.11
CA VAL A 55 2.43 3.63 -5.07
C VAL A 55 3.34 3.65 -6.29
N HIS A 56 3.77 2.49 -6.78
CA HIS A 56 4.59 2.36 -7.99
C HIS A 56 3.79 2.32 -9.31
N SER A 57 2.47 2.49 -9.26
CA SER A 57 1.65 2.48 -10.47
C SER A 57 1.73 3.81 -11.25
N LYS A 58 1.60 3.74 -12.58
CA LYS A 58 1.45 4.92 -13.45
C LYS A 58 0.23 5.77 -13.08
N ALA A 59 -0.83 5.15 -12.55
CA ALA A 59 -2.04 5.86 -12.15
C ALA A 59 -1.77 6.76 -10.94
N TYR A 60 -1.08 6.25 -9.92
CA TYR A 60 -0.69 7.02 -8.75
C TYR A 60 0.31 8.14 -9.10
N ALA A 61 1.30 7.85 -9.94
CA ALA A 61 2.27 8.87 -10.39
C ALA A 61 1.60 10.08 -11.06
N ARG A 62 0.54 9.85 -11.86
CA ARG A 62 -0.21 10.93 -12.51
C ARG A 62 -0.90 11.88 -11.53
N TYR A 63 -1.07 11.52 -10.25
CA TYR A 63 -1.68 12.41 -9.26
C TYR A 63 -0.87 13.68 -8.98
N ILE A 64 0.42 13.71 -9.34
CA ILE A 64 1.25 14.91 -9.20
C ILE A 64 0.69 16.09 -10.01
N ASP A 65 0.22 15.81 -11.24
CA ASP A 65 -0.31 16.83 -12.15
C ASP A 65 -1.84 16.83 -12.21
N LYS A 66 -2.51 16.17 -11.25
CA LYS A 66 -3.98 16.21 -11.15
C LYS A 66 -4.41 17.11 -10.02
N THR A 67 -5.37 17.97 -10.35
CA THR A 67 -5.91 18.95 -9.43
C THR A 67 -6.83 18.32 -8.39
N GLN A 68 -6.87 18.93 -7.22
CA GLN A 68 -7.92 18.71 -6.23
C GLN A 68 -8.81 19.95 -6.21
N VAL A 69 -10.07 19.79 -6.61
CA VAL A 69 -11.10 20.86 -6.68
C VAL A 69 -10.84 21.93 -7.76
N PHE A 70 -9.75 22.69 -7.68
CA PHE A 70 -9.51 23.85 -8.55
C PHE A 70 -8.66 23.49 -9.78
N PHE A 71 -9.06 23.95 -10.97
CA PHE A 71 -8.31 23.73 -12.21
C PHE A 71 -7.84 25.04 -12.85
N GLY A 72 -6.72 25.00 -13.59
CA GLY A 72 -6.20 26.16 -14.32
C GLY A 72 -5.59 27.26 -13.45
N VAL A 73 -5.34 26.99 -12.17
CA VAL A 73 -4.73 27.96 -11.24
C VAL A 73 -3.25 27.63 -11.06
N ASN A 74 -2.37 28.59 -11.38
CA ASN A 74 -0.94 28.48 -11.12
C ASN A 74 -0.62 28.97 -9.69
N ASN A 75 -0.90 28.13 -8.70
CA ASN A 75 -0.62 28.42 -7.29
C ASN A 75 -0.12 27.16 -6.58
N ALA A 76 1.15 27.17 -6.19
CA ALA A 76 1.81 26.06 -5.52
C ALA A 76 1.20 25.71 -4.14
N ASN A 77 0.43 26.62 -3.54
CA ASN A 77 -0.26 26.39 -2.27
C ASN A 77 -1.60 25.64 -2.45
N ILE A 78 -2.10 25.49 -3.69
CA ILE A 78 -3.29 24.69 -3.94
C ILE A 78 -2.91 23.22 -3.97
N THR A 79 -3.69 22.42 -3.25
CA THR A 79 -3.43 20.99 -3.13
C THR A 79 -3.64 20.26 -4.46
N HIS A 80 -2.70 19.40 -4.84
CA HIS A 80 -2.88 18.40 -5.89
C HIS A 80 -3.39 17.07 -5.32
N ARG A 81 -3.86 16.15 -6.18
CA ARG A 81 -4.33 14.83 -5.76
C ARG A 81 -3.27 14.04 -5.02
N SER A 82 -1.99 14.21 -5.35
CA SER A 82 -0.87 13.57 -4.66
C SER A 82 -0.85 13.91 -3.17
N LEU A 83 -0.87 15.21 -2.84
CA LEU A 83 -0.86 15.68 -1.46
C LEU A 83 -2.15 15.29 -0.73
N HIS A 84 -3.31 15.42 -1.39
CA HIS A 84 -4.59 15.00 -0.81
C HIS A 84 -4.60 13.52 -0.42
N VAL A 85 -4.17 12.62 -1.32
CA VAL A 85 -4.14 11.17 -1.05
C VAL A 85 -3.16 10.84 0.07
N ILE A 86 -2.03 11.54 0.15
CA ILE A 86 -1.08 11.38 1.28
C ILE A 86 -1.74 11.77 2.61
N LEU A 87 -2.45 12.90 2.66
CA LEU A 87 -3.15 13.34 3.88
C LEU A 87 -4.24 12.34 4.29
N VAL A 88 -5.08 11.91 3.35
CA VAL A 88 -6.14 10.91 3.63
C VAL A 88 -5.53 9.62 4.15
N SER A 89 -4.45 9.13 3.54
CA SER A 89 -3.75 7.91 3.97
C SER A 89 -3.10 8.03 5.35
N ARG A 90 -2.74 9.24 5.77
CA ARG A 90 -2.21 9.51 7.12
C ARG A 90 -3.30 9.56 8.17
N ILE A 91 -4.47 10.13 7.84
CA ILE A 91 -5.62 10.20 8.76
C ILE A 91 -6.26 8.82 8.94
N ALA A 92 -6.29 8.00 7.90
CA ALA A 92 -6.92 6.67 7.93
C ALA A 92 -6.07 5.59 8.61
N ARG A 93 -4.80 5.87 8.92
CA ARG A 93 -3.86 4.92 9.52
C ARG A 93 -3.80 5.08 11.02
#